data_AF-A0A146M774-F1
#
_entry.id   AF-A0A146M774-F1
#
_cell.length_a   1.000
_cell.length_b   1.000
_cell.length_c   1.000
_cell.angle_alpha   90.00
_cell.angle_beta   90.00
_cell.angle_gamma   90.00
#
_symmetry.space_group_name_H-M   'P 1'
#
loop_
_entity.id
_entity.type
_entity.pdbx_description
1 polymer ?
#
loop_
_entity_poly.entity_id
_entity_poly.type
_entity_poly.pdbx_seq_one_letter_code
_entity_poly.pdbx_strand_id
1 'polypeptide(L)'
;MSVSPDVALRRTWRAAQQLSDHFWNRLVREYLPTLARKTKWFEATRPLHVGDIVIVAYPSGPRNYWPKAVVTNVFPDNLGNVRTVNVRTADGVFRRPATIGSAPSSYKLRPKINLKI
;
A
#
# COMPACT_ATOMS: atom_id res chain seq x y z
N MET A 1 50.06 2.15 3.26
CA MET A 1 49.12 3.15 2.71
C MET A 1 48.02 3.42 3.74
N SER A 2 48.15 4.48 4.53
CA SER A 2 47.09 4.92 5.45
C SER A 2 45.99 5.59 4.63
N VAL A 3 44.85 4.92 4.48
CA VAL A 3 43.66 5.51 3.85
C VAL A 3 43.25 6.70 4.71
N SER A 4 43.13 7.88 4.09
CA SER A 4 42.74 9.08 4.82
C SER A 4 41.34 8.92 5.44
N PRO A 5 41.13 9.39 6.68
CA PRO A 5 39.89 9.12 7.43
C PRO A 5 38.64 9.66 6.74
N ASP A 6 38.78 10.72 5.94
CA ASP A 6 37.70 11.30 5.12
C ASP A 6 37.24 10.34 4.00
N VAL A 7 38.17 9.62 3.35
CA VAL A 7 37.87 8.64 2.31
C VAL A 7 37.20 7.41 2.93
N ALA A 8 37.68 6.97 4.09
CA ALA A 8 37.07 5.86 4.83
C ALA A 8 35.63 6.19 5.26
N LEU A 9 35.40 7.39 5.82
CA LEU A 9 34.07 7.86 6.23
C LEU A 9 33.10 7.98 5.05
N ARG A 10 33.56 8.50 3.90
CA ARG A 10 32.73 8.58 2.68
C ARG A 10 32.36 7.20 2.15
N ARG A 11 33.25 6.21 2.27
CA ARG A 11 32.97 4.83 1.86
C ARG A 11 31.93 4.17 2.77
N THR A 12 32.09 4.28 4.09
CA THR A 12 31.12 3.72 5.05
C THR A 12 29.76 4.39 4.93
N TRP A 13 29.71 5.71 4.75
CA TRP A 13 28.44 6.44 4.52
C TRP A 13 27.73 5.96 3.25
N ARG A 14 28.43 5.82 2.13
CA ARG A 14 27.84 5.29 0.89
C ARG A 14 27.33 3.86 1.06
N ALA A 15 28.08 3.00 1.73
CA ALA A 15 27.65 1.63 2.02
C ALA A 15 26.38 1.60 2.89
N ALA A 16 26.30 2.47 3.92
CA ALA A 16 25.12 2.60 4.76
C ALA A 16 23.90 3.10 3.97
N GLN A 17 24.07 4.04 3.05
CA GLN A 17 22.99 4.49 2.15
C GLN A 17 22.49 3.34 1.26
N GLN A 18 23.40 2.60 0.62
CA GLN A 18 23.05 1.44 -0.22
C GLN A 18 22.28 0.37 0.55
N LEU A 19 22.73 0.02 1.76
CA LEU A 19 22.04 -0.96 2.60
C LEU A 19 20.64 -0.47 2.98
N SER A 20 20.52 0.80 3.31
CA SER A 20 19.24 1.41 3.68
C SER A 20 18.26 1.47 2.51
N ASP A 21 18.73 1.74 1.28
CA ASP A 21 17.90 1.72 0.07
C ASP A 21 17.43 0.30 -0.25
N HIS A 22 18.33 -0.69 -0.13
CA HIS A 22 17.99 -2.09 -0.32
C HIS A 22 16.94 -2.55 0.71
N PHE A 23 17.13 -2.19 1.98
CA PHE A 23 16.15 -2.46 3.04
C PHE A 23 14.79 -1.82 2.71
N TRP A 24 14.76 -0.55 2.33
CA TRP A 24 13.52 0.16 2.01
C TRP A 24 12.78 -0.47 0.83
N ASN A 25 13.49 -0.76 -0.26
CA ASN A 25 12.90 -1.41 -1.43
C ASN A 25 12.27 -2.76 -1.08
N ARG A 26 12.96 -3.55 -0.26
CA ARG A 26 12.45 -4.84 0.21
C ARG A 26 11.25 -4.68 1.14
N LEU A 27 11.30 -3.74 2.08
CA LEU A 27 10.19 -3.46 3.00
C LEU A 27 8.92 -3.05 2.24
N VAL A 28 9.04 -2.16 1.26
CA VAL A 28 7.92 -1.70 0.42
C VAL A 28 7.35 -2.82 -0.45
N ARG A 29 8.21 -3.67 -1.01
CA ARG A 29 7.79 -4.75 -1.90
C ARG A 29 7.23 -5.96 -1.17
N GLU A 30 7.85 -6.36 -0.06
CA GLU A 30 7.57 -7.65 0.60
C GLU A 30 6.71 -7.48 1.85
N TYR A 31 6.99 -6.47 2.68
CA TYR A 31 6.37 -6.34 4.00
C TYR A 31 5.09 -5.49 3.99
N LEU A 32 5.13 -4.33 3.33
CA LEU A 32 3.98 -3.41 3.25
C LEU A 32 2.69 -4.06 2.69
N PRO A 33 2.74 -4.92 1.65
CA PRO A 33 1.57 -5.66 1.22
C PRO A 33 1.01 -6.58 2.30
N THR A 34 1.85 -7.13 3.17
CA THR A 34 1.40 -7.96 4.29
C THR A 34 0.72 -7.15 5.40
N LEU A 35 1.15 -5.90 5.61
CA LEU A 35 0.47 -4.97 6.54
C LEU A 35 -0.91 -4.54 6.02
N ALA A 36 -1.03 -4.32 4.70
CA ALA A 36 -2.30 -4.01 4.05
C ALA A 36 -3.25 -5.24 4.02
N ARG A 37 -2.70 -6.45 4.01
CA ARG A 37 -3.47 -7.70 3.98
C ARG A 37 -3.93 -8.08 5.39
N LYS A 38 -5.08 -7.57 5.81
CA LYS A 38 -5.66 -7.88 7.12
C LYS A 38 -6.52 -9.14 7.15
N THR A 39 -6.47 -9.74 8.33
CA THR A 39 -6.86 -11.05 8.83
C THR A 39 -8.35 -11.37 8.72
N LYS A 40 -8.67 -12.48 8.05
CA LYS A 40 -9.78 -13.48 8.17
C LYS A 40 -11.21 -13.09 8.62
N TRP A 41 -11.49 -11.94 9.24
CA TRP A 41 -12.75 -11.70 9.96
C TRP A 41 -13.28 -10.24 9.98
N PHE A 42 -12.98 -9.40 8.99
CA PHE A 42 -13.50 -8.02 8.98
C PHE A 42 -14.77 -7.85 8.14
N GLU A 43 -15.68 -7.02 8.69
CA GLU A 43 -16.92 -6.55 8.09
C GLU A 43 -16.68 -5.85 6.74
N ALA A 44 -17.75 -5.72 5.94
CA ALA A 44 -17.69 -5.06 4.64
C ALA A 44 -17.15 -3.62 4.79
N THR A 45 -15.94 -3.38 4.28
CA THR A 45 -15.38 -2.02 4.20
C THR A 45 -16.05 -1.27 3.05
N ARG A 46 -16.36 0.02 3.26
CA ARG A 46 -16.93 0.90 2.23
C ARG A 46 -16.07 0.82 0.95
N PRO A 47 -16.66 0.59 -0.24
CA PRO A 47 -15.92 0.62 -1.50
C PRO A 47 -15.33 2.02 -1.74
N LEU A 48 -14.26 2.11 -2.53
CA LEU A 48 -13.67 3.40 -2.93
C LEU A 48 -14.64 4.14 -3.84
N HIS A 49 -14.76 5.45 -3.63
CA HIS A 49 -15.58 6.35 -4.43
C HIS A 49 -14.70 7.40 -5.11
N VAL A 50 -15.25 7.99 -6.18
CA VAL A 50 -14.65 9.16 -6.82
C VAL A 50 -14.57 10.30 -5.80
N GLY A 51 -13.40 10.95 -5.71
CA GLY A 51 -13.11 12.00 -4.74
C GLY A 51 -12.39 11.52 -3.48
N ASP A 52 -12.29 10.22 -3.23
CA ASP A 52 -11.56 9.70 -2.07
C ASP A 52 -10.05 9.97 -2.18
N ILE A 53 -9.42 10.35 -1.06
CA ILE A 53 -7.97 10.55 -0.97
C ILE A 53 -7.32 9.22 -0.61
N VAL A 54 -6.36 8.79 -1.44
CA VAL A 54 -5.64 7.53 -1.28
C VAL A 54 -4.13 7.77 -1.28
N ILE A 55 -3.40 6.86 -0.63
CA ILE A 55 -1.93 6.82 -0.69
C ILE A 55 -1.55 5.81 -1.78
N VAL A 56 -0.71 6.22 -2.71
CA VAL A 56 -0.23 5.36 -3.80
C VAL A 56 1.13 4.78 -3.42
N ALA A 57 1.23 3.45 -3.36
CA ALA A 57 2.51 2.79 -3.23
C ALA A 57 3.32 3.00 -4.52
N TYR A 58 4.47 3.67 -4.42
CA TYR A 58 5.35 3.95 -5.55
C TYR A 58 6.72 3.28 -5.32
N PRO A 59 6.93 2.05 -5.83
CA PRO A 59 8.11 1.23 -5.51
C PRO A 59 9.44 1.83 -5.99
N SER A 60 9.40 2.66 -7.03
CA SER A 60 10.58 3.30 -7.63
C SER A 60 10.83 4.72 -7.11
N GLY A 61 10.13 5.13 -6.05
CA GLY A 61 10.27 6.47 -5.47
C GLY A 61 11.45 6.57 -4.53
N PRO A 62 11.93 7.80 -4.24
CA PRO A 62 12.89 8.00 -3.17
C PRO A 62 12.34 7.51 -1.82
N ARG A 63 13.23 7.26 -0.87
CA ARG A 63 12.84 6.84 0.48
C ARG A 63 11.81 7.80 1.07
N ASN A 64 10.79 7.25 1.75
CA ASN A 64 9.66 8.01 2.33
C ASN A 64 8.76 8.74 1.31
N TYR A 65 8.83 8.41 0.02
CA TYR A 65 7.90 8.96 -0.96
C TYR A 65 6.53 8.26 -0.89
N TRP A 66 5.56 8.96 -0.32
CA TRP A 66 4.18 8.50 -0.16
C TRP A 66 3.21 9.45 -0.88
N PRO A 67 3.13 9.38 -2.22
CA PRO A 67 2.29 10.28 -2.99
C PRO A 67 0.83 10.08 -2.62
N LYS A 68 0.19 11.19 -2.26
CA LYS A 68 -1.25 11.26 -2.10
C LYS A 68 -1.87 11.46 -3.48
N ALA A 69 -2.98 10.79 -3.71
CA ALA A 69 -3.73 10.90 -4.94
C ALA A 69 -5.22 10.94 -4.66
N VAL A 70 -5.97 11.54 -5.57
CA VAL A 70 -7.44 11.58 -5.51
C VAL A 70 -8.00 10.61 -6.53
N VAL A 71 -8.96 9.78 -6.11
CA VAL A 71 -9.66 8.86 -7.02
C VAL A 71 -10.49 9.67 -8.01
N THR A 72 -10.24 9.47 -9.30
CA THR A 72 -10.97 10.14 -10.39
C THR A 72 -12.02 9.22 -10.98
N ASN A 73 -11.67 7.96 -11.28
CA ASN A 73 -12.61 6.96 -11.76
C ASN A 73 -12.44 5.66 -10.99
N VAL A 74 -13.55 4.94 -10.85
CA VAL A 74 -13.65 3.66 -10.16
C VAL A 74 -14.18 2.60 -11.11
N PHE A 75 -13.59 1.41 -11.10
CA PHE A 75 -14.05 0.26 -11.91
C PHE A 75 -14.54 -0.86 -10.98
N PRO A 76 -15.85 -0.87 -10.63
CA PRO A 76 -16.42 -1.92 -9.81
C PRO A 76 -16.62 -3.21 -10.62
N ASP A 77 -16.47 -4.35 -9.96
CA ASP A 77 -16.86 -5.67 -10.48
C ASP A 77 -18.40 -5.84 -10.38
N ASN A 78 -18.95 -6.91 -10.97
CA ASN A 78 -20.38 -7.25 -10.91
C ASN A 78 -20.92 -7.38 -9.46
N LEU A 79 -20.02 -7.67 -8.52
CA LEU A 79 -20.31 -7.75 -7.08
C LEU A 79 -20.13 -6.42 -6.33
N GLY A 80 -19.92 -5.30 -7.03
CA GLY A 80 -19.70 -3.96 -6.44
C GLY A 80 -18.30 -3.75 -5.85
N ASN A 81 -17.41 -4.74 -5.99
CA ASN A 81 -16.06 -4.67 -5.44
C ASN A 81 -15.12 -3.87 -6.35
N VAL A 82 -14.49 -2.83 -5.81
CA VAL A 82 -13.53 -2.00 -6.54
C VAL A 82 -12.13 -2.61 -6.45
N ARG A 83 -11.67 -3.18 -7.56
CA ARG A 83 -10.31 -3.75 -7.66
C ARG A 83 -9.33 -2.84 -8.39
N THR A 84 -9.81 -1.86 -9.14
CA THR A 84 -8.97 -0.96 -9.93
C THR A 84 -9.58 0.43 -9.94
N VAL A 85 -8.72 1.44 -9.81
CA VAL A 85 -9.09 2.85 -9.78
C VAL A 85 -8.14 3.66 -10.65
N ASN A 86 -8.63 4.75 -11.23
CA ASN A 86 -7.79 5.81 -11.76
C ASN A 86 -7.58 6.84 -10.66
N VAL A 87 -6.32 7.16 -10.39
CA VAL A 87 -5.93 8.11 -9.35
C VAL A 87 -5.19 9.28 -10.00
N ARG A 88 -5.49 10.49 -9.57
CA ARG A 88 -4.80 11.71 -9.99
C ARG A 88 -3.79 12.10 -8.92
N THR A 89 -2.52 12.04 -9.30
CA THR A 89 -1.36 12.52 -8.54
C THR A 89 -0.91 13.87 -9.12
N ALA A 90 0.03 14.56 -8.46
CA ALA A 90 0.68 15.75 -9.02
C ALA A 90 1.29 15.50 -10.41
N ASP A 91 1.81 14.29 -10.63
CA ASP A 91 2.49 13.90 -11.88
C ASP A 91 1.53 13.49 -13.01
N GLY A 92 0.22 13.38 -12.75
CA GLY A 92 -0.77 12.97 -13.73
C GLY A 92 -1.75 11.91 -13.22
N VAL A 93 -2.50 11.31 -14.16
CA VAL A 93 -3.51 10.28 -13.86
C VAL A 93 -2.95 8.89 -14.15
N PHE A 94 -3.01 8.00 -13.16
CA PHE A 94 -2.51 6.64 -13.25
C PHE A 94 -3.59 5.63 -12.90
N ARG A 95 -3.64 4.52 -13.64
CA ARG A 95 -4.47 3.36 -13.30
C ARG A 95 -3.72 2.48 -12.31
N ARG A 96 -4.30 2.24 -11.13
CA ARG A 96 -3.67 1.44 -10.07
C ARG A 96 -4.64 0.39 -9.51
N PRO A 97 -4.14 -0.80 -9.14
CA PRO A 97 -4.93 -1.75 -8.38
C PRO A 97 -5.22 -1.18 -7.00
N ALA A 98 -6.43 -1.40 -6.50
CA ALA A 98 -6.83 -1.04 -5.16
C ALA A 98 -6.95 -2.30 -4.30
N THR A 99 -6.35 -2.27 -3.11
CA THR A 99 -6.59 -3.29 -2.09
C THR A 99 -7.55 -2.70 -1.07
N ILE A 100 -8.85 -2.92 -1.29
CA ILE A 100 -9.85 -2.78 -0.23
C ILE A 100 -9.99 -4.16 0.38
N GLY A 101 -10.01 -4.27 1.71
CA GLY A 101 -10.37 -5.52 2.39
C GLY A 101 -11.83 -5.86 2.09
N SER A 102 -12.11 -6.45 0.93
CA SER A 102 -13.45 -6.92 0.58
C SER A 102 -13.58 -8.38 0.99
N ALA A 103 -14.39 -8.66 2.02
CA ALA A 103 -14.92 -10.00 2.22
C ALA A 103 -15.88 -10.32 1.05
N PRO A 104 -15.91 -11.55 0.52
CA PRO A 104 -16.90 -11.93 -0.47
C PRO A 104 -18.30 -11.73 0.10
N SER A 105 -19.14 -10.96 -0.59
CA SER A 105 -20.55 -10.70 -0.22
C SER A 105 -21.40 -11.98 -0.07
N SER A 106 -20.88 -13.16 -0.44
CA SER A 106 -21.54 -14.46 -0.29
C SER A 106 -21.60 -14.95 1.16
N TYR A 107 -20.81 -14.39 2.08
CA TYR A 107 -20.93 -14.71 3.50
C TYR A 107 -21.98 -13.79 4.14
N LYS A 108 -23.26 -14.11 3.90
CA LYS A 108 -24.36 -13.64 4.76
C LYS A 108 -23.97 -13.94 6.20
N LEU A 109 -24.07 -12.90 7.04
CA LEU A 109 -23.96 -12.92 8.49
C LEU A 109 -24.36 -14.29 9.06
N ARG A 110 -23.42 -14.98 9.73
CA ARG A 110 -23.81 -16.08 10.62
C ARG A 110 -24.78 -15.48 11.64
N PRO A 111 -25.98 -16.04 11.85
CA PRO A 111 -26.89 -15.53 12.86
C PRO A 111 -26.18 -15.58 14.20
N LYS A 112 -26.24 -14.47 14.96
CA LYS A 112 -25.72 -14.42 16.33
C LYS A 112 -26.40 -15.54 17.10
N ILE A 113 -25.65 -16.55 17.49
CA ILE A 113 -26.10 -17.60 18.39
C ILE A 113 -26.35 -16.88 19.72
N ASN A 114 -27.62 -16.63 20.04
CA ASN A 114 -28.02 -16.21 21.38
C ASN A 114 -27.75 -17.39 22.31
N LEU A 115 -26.60 -17.40 22.98
CA LEU A 115 -26.46 -18.18 24.21
C LEU A 115 -27.37 -17.52 25.25
N LYS A 116 -28.53 -18.14 25.48
CA LYS A 116 -29.22 -17.99 26.76
C LYS A 116 -28.43 -18.81 27.79
N ILE A 117 -27.94 -18.13 28.81
CA ILE A 117 -27.60 -18.72 30.11
C ILE A 117 -28.92 -19.00 30.83
#